data_AF-A0A6C7WSC8-F1
#
_entry.id   AF-A0A6C7WSC8-F1
#
_cell.length_a   1.000
_cell.length_b   1.000
_cell.length_c   1.000
_cell.angle_alpha   90.00
_cell.angle_beta   90.00
_cell.angle_gamma   90.00
#
_symmetry.space_group_name_H-M   'P 1'
#
loop_
_entity.id
_entity.type
_entity.pdbx_description
1 polymer ?
#
loop_
_entity_poly.entity_id
_entity_poly.type
_entity_poly.pdbx_seq_one_letter_code
_entity_poly.pdbx_strand_id
1 'polypeptide(L)'
;MQIKDEILSLLKRGKNLLAFSYGSDSSVLFYLLMQEKIDFDLVMINYKTRKNSDLEELKAKELALKFHKKIFIKHAPKFQSNFEKKARDFRYDFFEKICLEQGYDHLILAHHLNDQFEWFLMQLSRGAGLAEILGMQECEKRSNYTLLRPLLFISKDEISSFLKEKDIFYFH
;
A
#
# COMPACT_ATOMS: atom_id res chain seq x y z
N MET A 1 8.77 8.13 13.60
CA MET A 1 8.48 7.83 12.18
C MET A 1 7.93 9.08 11.50
N GLN A 2 8.50 9.49 10.37
CA GLN A 2 8.10 10.68 9.60
C GLN A 2 8.21 10.38 8.10
N ILE A 3 7.30 10.95 7.32
CA ILE A 3 7.35 10.91 5.86
C ILE A 3 8.33 12.00 5.39
N LYS A 4 9.19 11.70 4.42
CA LYS A 4 10.12 12.70 3.87
C LYS A 4 9.37 13.89 3.26
N ASP A 5 9.92 15.09 3.43
CA ASP A 5 9.29 16.35 2.99
C ASP A 5 8.96 16.39 1.48
N GLU A 6 9.81 15.79 0.65
CA GLU A 6 9.59 15.72 -0.80
C GLU A 6 8.32 14.92 -1.14
N ILE A 7 8.15 13.76 -0.51
CA ILE A 7 6.96 12.91 -0.68
C ILE A 7 5.74 13.59 -0.09
N LEU A 8 5.89 14.22 1.09
CA LEU A 8 4.82 14.97 1.73
C LEU A 8 4.29 16.11 0.84
N SER A 9 5.20 16.81 0.15
CA SER A 9 4.86 17.88 -0.80
C SER A 9 4.06 17.37 -2.00
N LEU A 10 4.43 16.20 -2.55
CA LEU A 10 3.67 15.56 -3.62
C LEU A 10 2.27 15.17 -3.15
N LEU A 11 2.19 14.46 -2.02
CA LEU A 11 0.93 14.00 -1.44
C LEU A 11 -0.03 15.14 -1.11
N LYS A 12 0.47 16.31 -0.70
CA LYS A 12 -0.37 17.49 -0.42
C LYS A 12 -0.90 18.20 -1.68
N ARG A 13 -0.32 17.95 -2.85
CA ARG A 13 -0.64 18.65 -4.10
C ARG A 13 -1.50 17.84 -5.07
N GLY A 14 -1.65 16.54 -4.84
CA GLY A 14 -2.40 15.65 -5.73
C GLY A 14 -3.49 14.86 -5.03
N LYS A 15 -4.34 14.22 -5.84
CA LYS A 15 -5.38 13.32 -5.39
C LYS A 15 -4.79 11.94 -5.11
N ASN A 16 -4.94 11.47 -3.88
CA ASN A 16 -4.26 10.28 -3.40
C ASN A 16 -5.19 9.06 -3.28
N LEU A 17 -4.68 7.90 -3.68
CA LEU A 17 -5.30 6.60 -3.48
C LEU A 17 -4.38 5.71 -2.66
N LEU A 18 -4.78 5.35 -1.44
CA LEU A 18 -4.04 4.45 -0.56
C LEU A 18 -4.47 3.00 -0.80
N ALA A 19 -3.51 2.13 -1.13
CA ALA A 19 -3.74 0.69 -1.09
C ALA A 19 -3.81 0.22 0.36
N PHE A 20 -4.98 -0.24 0.77
CA PHE A 20 -5.29 -0.58 2.14
C PHE A 20 -5.74 -2.02 2.26
N SER A 21 -5.08 -2.81 3.10
CA SER A 21 -5.41 -4.21 3.37
C SER A 21 -5.85 -4.46 4.81
N TYR A 22 -5.94 -3.40 5.63
CA TYR A 22 -6.15 -3.51 7.08
C TYR A 22 -5.05 -4.31 7.82
N GLY A 23 -3.92 -4.58 7.16
CA GLY A 23 -2.73 -5.16 7.80
C GLY A 23 -1.91 -4.11 8.53
N SER A 24 -0.88 -4.54 9.28
CA SER A 24 0.01 -3.67 10.06
C SER A 24 0.48 -2.44 9.28
N ASP A 25 1.07 -2.67 8.11
CA ASP A 25 1.82 -1.63 7.39
C ASP A 25 0.84 -0.62 6.76
N SER A 26 -0.26 -1.13 6.20
CA SER A 26 -1.31 -0.28 5.62
C SER A 26 -2.07 0.52 6.67
N SER A 27 -2.25 -0.02 7.87
CA SER A 27 -2.85 0.69 9.02
C SER A 27 -1.92 1.79 9.51
N VAL A 28 -0.62 1.51 9.67
CA VAL A 28 0.35 2.55 10.01
C VAL A 28 0.33 3.69 8.98
N LEU A 29 0.38 3.35 7.69
CA LEU A 29 0.38 4.34 6.64
C LEU A 29 -0.92 5.17 6.63
N PHE A 30 -2.08 4.53 6.85
CA PHE A 30 -3.36 5.23 7.00
C PHE A 30 -3.29 6.31 8.09
N TYR A 31 -2.87 5.94 9.31
CA TYR A 31 -2.83 6.87 10.43
C TYR A 31 -1.75 7.94 10.28
N LEU A 32 -0.62 7.64 9.64
CA LEU A 32 0.38 8.64 9.28
C LEU A 32 -0.18 9.70 8.34
N LEU A 33 -0.84 9.28 7.26
CA LEU A 33 -1.44 10.22 6.29
C LEU A 33 -2.50 11.10 6.96
N MET A 34 -3.29 10.54 7.88
CA MET A 34 -4.25 11.30 8.68
C MET A 34 -3.57 12.31 9.61
N GLN A 35 -2.48 11.92 10.28
CA GLN A 35 -1.71 12.82 11.16
C GLN A 35 -1.13 14.00 10.38
N GLU A 36 -0.63 13.73 9.17
CA GLU A 36 -0.07 14.74 8.26
C GLU A 36 -1.13 15.56 7.49
N LYS A 37 -2.42 15.32 7.77
CA LYS A 37 -3.57 15.99 7.15
C LYS A 37 -3.57 15.87 5.62
N ILE A 38 -3.15 14.71 5.11
CA ILE A 38 -3.21 14.40 3.69
C ILE A 38 -4.59 13.85 3.37
N ASP A 39 -5.23 14.37 2.32
CA ASP A 39 -6.48 13.78 1.83
C ASP A 39 -6.20 12.61 0.90
N PHE A 40 -6.99 11.54 1.04
CA PHE A 40 -6.82 10.30 0.30
C PHE A 40 -8.09 9.46 0.35
N ASP A 41 -8.29 8.65 -0.67
CA ASP A 41 -9.28 7.56 -0.68
C ASP A 41 -8.58 6.20 -0.58
N LEU A 42 -9.36 5.14 -0.38
CA LEU A 42 -8.87 3.79 -0.15
C LEU A 42 -9.15 2.86 -1.33
N VAL A 43 -8.22 1.96 -1.63
CA VAL A 43 -8.44 0.83 -2.54
C VAL A 43 -7.99 -0.47 -1.89
N MET A 44 -8.82 -1.50 -1.98
CA MET A 44 -8.59 -2.79 -1.33
C MET A 44 -8.96 -3.94 -2.25
N ILE A 45 -8.25 -5.05 -2.11
CA ILE A 45 -8.59 -6.32 -2.76
C ILE A 45 -8.87 -7.36 -1.70
N ASN A 46 -10.07 -7.93 -1.75
CA ASN A 46 -10.42 -9.09 -0.96
C ASN A 46 -10.15 -10.35 -1.79
N TYR A 47 -9.14 -11.13 -1.40
CA TYR A 47 -8.77 -12.36 -2.10
C TYR A 47 -9.67 -13.56 -1.78
N LYS A 48 -10.60 -13.44 -0.82
CA LYS A 48 -11.51 -14.51 -0.37
C LYS A 48 -10.78 -15.81 0.00
N THR A 49 -9.50 -15.72 0.38
CA THR A 49 -8.64 -16.88 0.68
C THR A 49 -8.74 -17.34 2.13
N ARG A 50 -9.11 -16.43 3.05
CA ARG A 50 -9.21 -16.68 4.49
C ARG A 50 -10.64 -16.44 4.98
N LYS A 51 -11.06 -17.14 6.04
CA LYS A 51 -12.35 -16.90 6.73
C LYS A 51 -12.50 -15.45 7.20
N ASN A 52 -11.39 -14.79 7.56
CA ASN A 52 -11.41 -13.42 8.09
C ASN A 52 -11.44 -12.33 7.01
N SER A 53 -11.26 -12.69 5.73
CA SER A 53 -11.19 -11.70 4.64
C SER A 53 -12.47 -10.85 4.51
N ASP A 54 -13.62 -11.43 4.86
CA ASP A 54 -14.90 -10.70 4.89
C ASP A 54 -15.02 -9.76 6.09
N LEU A 55 -14.42 -10.13 7.22
CA LEU A 55 -14.36 -9.27 8.41
C LEU A 55 -13.38 -8.11 8.21
N GLU A 56 -12.24 -8.36 7.59
CA GLU A 56 -11.27 -7.33 7.17
C GLU A 56 -11.94 -6.32 6.24
N GLU A 57 -12.70 -6.79 5.25
CA GLU A 57 -13.46 -5.93 4.34
C GLU A 57 -14.50 -5.08 5.08
N LEU A 58 -15.27 -5.71 5.97
CA LEU A 58 -16.28 -5.00 6.76
C LEU A 58 -15.63 -3.91 7.61
N LYS A 59 -14.55 -4.23 8.32
CA LYS A 59 -13.81 -3.28 9.16
C LYS A 59 -13.19 -2.16 8.33
N ALA A 60 -12.66 -2.46 7.14
CA ALA A 60 -12.14 -1.45 6.22
C ALA A 60 -13.23 -0.44 5.82
N LYS A 61 -14.44 -0.92 5.52
CA LYS A 61 -15.60 -0.06 5.23
C LYS A 61 -16.00 0.79 6.43
N GLU A 62 -16.06 0.21 7.62
CA GLU A 62 -16.37 0.94 8.87
C GLU A 62 -15.33 2.05 9.14
N LEU A 63 -14.04 1.74 8.97
CA LEU A 63 -12.95 2.71 9.14
C LEU A 63 -13.03 3.84 8.11
N ALA A 64 -13.24 3.50 6.84
CA ALA A 64 -13.41 4.47 5.76
C ALA A 64 -14.57 5.43 6.08
N LEU A 65 -15.72 4.89 6.49
CA LEU A 65 -16.90 5.67 6.85
C LEU A 65 -16.60 6.60 8.05
N LYS A 66 -15.96 6.07 9.10
CA LYS A 66 -15.58 6.82 10.31
C LYS A 66 -14.72 8.05 9.98
N PHE A 67 -13.84 7.94 8.98
CA PHE A 67 -12.94 9.02 8.57
C PHE A 67 -13.37 9.73 7.28
N HIS A 68 -14.62 9.53 6.84
CA HIS A 68 -15.19 10.12 5.64
C HIS A 68 -14.37 9.90 4.35
N LYS A 69 -13.79 8.70 4.20
CA LYS A 69 -13.02 8.28 3.03
C LYS A 69 -13.86 7.43 2.08
N LYS A 70 -13.65 7.56 0.77
CA LYS A 70 -14.20 6.58 -0.19
C LYS A 70 -13.34 5.33 -0.15
N ILE A 71 -13.94 4.17 -0.38
CA ILE A 71 -13.24 2.91 -0.45
C ILE A 71 -13.70 2.11 -1.67
N PHE A 72 -12.74 1.74 -2.53
CA PHE A 72 -12.97 0.89 -3.70
C PHE A 72 -12.51 -0.53 -3.39
N ILE A 73 -13.41 -1.49 -3.54
CA ILE A 73 -13.13 -2.88 -3.19
C ILE A 73 -13.38 -3.76 -4.40
N LYS A 74 -12.43 -4.64 -4.68
CA LYS A 74 -12.59 -5.70 -5.68
C LYS A 74 -12.35 -7.06 -5.07
N HIS A 75 -13.18 -8.02 -5.45
CA HIS A 75 -13.03 -9.41 -5.06
C HIS A 75 -12.16 -10.13 -6.10
N ALA A 76 -11.09 -10.78 -5.65
CA ALA A 76 -10.19 -11.49 -6.55
C ALA A 76 -10.78 -12.86 -6.95
N PRO A 77 -10.53 -13.32 -8.19
CA PRO A 77 -10.85 -14.69 -8.57
C PRO A 77 -9.94 -15.69 -7.86
N LYS A 78 -10.33 -16.97 -7.83
CA LYS A 78 -9.45 -18.03 -7.34
C LYS A 78 -8.29 -18.25 -8.31
N PHE A 79 -7.06 -18.04 -7.84
CA PHE A 79 -5.86 -18.31 -8.62
C PHE A 79 -5.41 -19.77 -8.41
N GLN A 80 -5.37 -20.56 -9.48
CA GLN A 80 -5.03 -22.00 -9.41
C GLN A 80 -3.52 -22.29 -9.44
N SER A 81 -2.69 -21.34 -9.92
CA SER A 81 -1.23 -21.49 -10.04
C SER A 81 -0.56 -20.12 -10.09
N ASN A 82 0.69 -20.02 -9.64
CA ASN A 82 1.46 -18.78 -9.55
C ASN A 82 0.70 -17.67 -8.79
N PHE A 83 0.19 -18.02 -7.60
CA PHE A 83 -0.68 -17.16 -6.80
C PHE A 83 -0.08 -15.76 -6.61
N GLU A 84 1.17 -15.65 -6.17
CA GLU A 84 1.82 -14.36 -5.89
C GLU A 84 1.87 -13.44 -7.11
N LYS A 85 2.32 -13.96 -8.27
CA LYS A 85 2.40 -13.18 -9.49
C LYS A 85 1.01 -12.76 -9.98
N LYS A 86 0.07 -13.70 -10.08
CA LYS A 86 -1.30 -13.39 -10.56
C LYS A 86 -2.05 -12.45 -9.63
N ALA A 87 -1.89 -12.61 -8.31
CA ALA A 87 -2.45 -11.72 -7.32
C ALA A 87 -1.86 -10.31 -7.45
N ARG A 88 -0.53 -10.22 -7.63
CA ARG A 88 0.15 -8.95 -7.86
C ARG A 88 -0.32 -8.27 -9.12
N ASP A 89 -0.40 -8.98 -10.25
CA ASP A 89 -0.85 -8.44 -11.53
C ASP A 89 -2.31 -7.96 -11.43
N PHE A 90 -3.21 -8.81 -10.92
CA PHE A 90 -4.62 -8.45 -10.68
C PHE A 90 -4.76 -7.21 -9.77
N ARG A 91 -3.84 -7.06 -8.81
CA ARG A 91 -3.82 -5.92 -7.91
C ARG A 91 -3.46 -4.62 -8.60
N TYR A 92 -2.36 -4.62 -9.35
CA TYR A 92 -1.95 -3.44 -10.08
C TYR A 92 -2.96 -3.06 -11.17
N ASP A 93 -3.52 -4.05 -11.89
CA ASP A 93 -4.56 -3.80 -12.91
C ASP A 93 -5.78 -3.10 -12.31
N PHE A 94 -6.22 -3.53 -11.12
CA PHE A 94 -7.34 -2.89 -10.45
C PHE A 94 -7.00 -1.49 -9.95
N PHE A 95 -5.84 -1.31 -9.32
CA PHE A 95 -5.44 -0.03 -8.77
C PHE A 95 -5.24 1.01 -9.89
N GLU A 96 -4.58 0.62 -10.98
CA GLU A 96 -4.39 1.48 -12.15
C GLU A 96 -5.73 1.87 -12.77
N LYS A 97 -6.67 0.92 -12.88
CA LYS A 97 -8.03 1.21 -13.36
C LYS A 97 -8.72 2.27 -12.50
N ILE A 98 -8.65 2.17 -11.17
CA ILE A 98 -9.25 3.17 -10.27
C ILE A 98 -8.53 4.51 -10.39
N CYS A 99 -7.19 4.52 -10.47
CA CYS A 99 -6.43 5.76 -10.68
C CYS A 99 -6.88 6.48 -11.95
N LEU A 100 -7.06 5.76 -13.05
CA LEU A 100 -7.51 6.28 -14.32
C LEU A 100 -8.96 6.78 -14.28
N GLU A 101 -9.90 5.95 -13.84
CA GLU A 101 -11.34 6.25 -13.88
C GLU A 101 -11.73 7.38 -12.93
N GLN A 102 -11.02 7.52 -11.81
CA GLN A 102 -11.31 8.51 -10.77
C GLN A 102 -10.35 9.70 -10.78
N GLY A 103 -9.33 9.69 -11.65
CA GLY A 103 -8.33 10.76 -11.77
C GLY A 103 -7.47 10.93 -10.51
N TYR A 104 -6.91 9.83 -9.97
CA TYR A 104 -5.93 9.91 -8.89
C TYR A 104 -4.52 10.15 -9.44
N ASP A 105 -3.84 11.15 -8.91
CA ASP A 105 -2.46 11.49 -9.28
C ASP A 105 -1.46 10.52 -8.65
N HIS A 106 -1.81 9.96 -7.48
CA HIS A 106 -0.89 9.22 -6.64
C HIS A 106 -1.50 7.90 -6.15
N LEU A 107 -0.78 6.79 -6.33
CA LEU A 107 -1.07 5.51 -5.70
C LEU A 107 -0.05 5.29 -4.58
N ILE A 108 -0.52 5.12 -3.35
CA ILE A 108 0.33 4.97 -2.17
C ILE A 108 0.33 3.51 -1.73
N LEU A 109 1.50 2.91 -1.60
CA LEU A 109 1.69 1.55 -1.08
C LEU A 109 2.47 1.57 0.24
N ALA A 110 2.10 0.67 1.15
CA ALA A 110 2.75 0.51 2.44
C ALA A 110 3.99 -0.40 2.40
N HIS A 111 4.75 -0.39 1.30
CA HIS A 111 5.99 -1.18 1.26
C HIS A 111 7.03 -0.57 2.21
N HIS A 112 7.68 -1.43 2.97
CA HIS A 112 8.65 -1.11 4.00
C HIS A 112 10.05 -1.67 3.69
N LEU A 113 11.04 -1.38 4.55
CA LEU A 113 12.44 -1.77 4.34
C LEU A 113 12.63 -3.28 4.13
N ASN A 114 11.86 -4.11 4.84
CA ASN A 114 11.94 -5.56 4.68
C ASN A 114 11.49 -6.00 3.28
N ASP A 115 10.50 -5.34 2.66
CA ASP A 115 10.07 -5.68 1.29
C ASP A 115 11.15 -5.34 0.28
N GLN A 116 11.85 -4.22 0.50
CA GLN A 116 12.99 -3.84 -0.33
C GLN A 116 14.11 -4.86 -0.22
N PHE A 117 14.37 -5.37 0.99
CA PHE A 117 15.36 -6.40 1.24
C PHE A 117 14.97 -7.76 0.62
N GLU A 118 13.71 -8.18 0.75
CA GLU A 118 13.19 -9.39 0.09
C GLU A 118 13.32 -9.30 -1.43
N TRP A 119 12.95 -8.16 -2.00
CA TRP A 119 13.10 -7.92 -3.44
C TRP A 119 14.58 -7.95 -3.86
N PHE A 120 15.46 -7.33 -3.09
CA PHE A 120 16.90 -7.35 -3.32
C PHE A 120 17.45 -8.78 -3.33
N LEU A 121 17.14 -9.60 -2.31
CA LEU A 121 17.58 -10.99 -2.24
C LEU A 121 17.04 -11.81 -3.41
N MET A 122 15.79 -11.58 -3.81
CA MET A 122 15.19 -12.25 -4.97
C MET A 122 15.96 -11.90 -6.25
N GLN A 123 16.29 -10.63 -6.49
CA GLN A 123 17.07 -10.24 -7.69
C GLN A 123 18.51 -10.76 -7.64
N LEU A 124 19.15 -10.72 -6.47
CA LEU A 124 20.48 -11.27 -6.27
C LEU A 124 20.53 -12.77 -6.60
N SER A 125 19.52 -13.53 -6.17
CA SER A 125 19.43 -14.97 -6.46
C SER A 125 19.25 -15.29 -7.95
N ARG A 126 18.78 -14.31 -8.75
CA ARG A 126 18.58 -14.43 -10.20
C ARG A 126 19.79 -13.99 -11.02
N GLY A 127 20.87 -13.55 -10.37
CA GLY A 127 22.09 -13.09 -11.05
C GLY A 127 21.95 -11.72 -11.73
N ALA A 128 21.02 -10.89 -11.25
CA ALA A 128 20.78 -9.55 -11.79
C ALA A 128 21.99 -8.61 -11.59
N GLY A 129 22.23 -7.71 -12.54
CA GLY A 129 23.31 -6.72 -12.49
C GLY A 129 23.05 -5.59 -11.48
N LEU A 130 24.09 -4.81 -11.14
CA LEU A 130 24.01 -3.72 -10.13
C LEU A 130 22.89 -2.70 -10.37
N ALA A 131 22.51 -2.43 -11.62
CA ALA A 131 21.41 -1.52 -11.95
C ALA A 131 20.02 -2.12 -11.66
N GLU A 132 19.89 -3.45 -11.74
CA GLU A 132 18.67 -4.20 -11.42
C GLU A 132 18.59 -4.54 -9.92
N ILE A 133 19.69 -4.34 -9.20
CA ILE A 133 19.79 -4.46 -7.74
C ILE A 133 19.33 -3.17 -7.04
N LEU A 134 19.35 -2.02 -7.73
CA LEU A 134 18.74 -0.79 -7.23
C LEU A 134 17.25 -1.07 -7.00
N GLY A 135 16.89 -1.15 -5.72
CA GLY A 135 15.64 -1.66 -5.18
C GLY A 135 14.36 -1.01 -5.72
N MET A 136 13.25 -1.31 -5.05
CA MET A 136 12.04 -0.49 -5.19
C MET A 136 12.39 0.98 -4.95
N GLN A 137 11.86 1.88 -5.78
CA GLN A 137 12.02 3.33 -5.62
C GLN A 137 10.92 3.88 -4.71
N GLU A 138 11.24 4.88 -3.90
CA GLU A 138 10.26 5.55 -3.02
C GLU A 138 9.20 6.30 -3.83
N CYS A 139 9.61 6.87 -4.97
CA CYS A 139 8.77 7.55 -5.94
C CYS A 139 9.02 6.95 -7.33
N GLU A 140 7.97 6.44 -7.96
CA GLU A 140 8.04 5.77 -9.26
C GLU A 140 6.94 6.33 -10.17
N LYS A 141 7.33 7.12 -11.18
CA LYS A 141 6.40 7.68 -12.16
C LYS A 141 5.90 6.58 -13.09
N ARG A 142 4.58 6.43 -13.19
CA ARG A 142 3.89 5.63 -14.22
C ARG A 142 3.30 6.56 -15.27
N SER A 143 2.76 5.97 -16.34
CA SER A 143 2.16 6.74 -17.45
C SER A 143 1.05 7.69 -16.98
N ASN A 144 0.25 7.27 -16.00
CA ASN A 144 -1.00 7.97 -15.63
C ASN A 144 -1.06 8.44 -14.17
N TYR A 145 -0.14 7.96 -13.32
CA TYR A 145 -0.10 8.27 -11.90
C TYR A 145 1.33 8.11 -11.37
N THR A 146 1.59 8.58 -10.16
CA THR A 146 2.87 8.35 -9.47
C THR A 146 2.67 7.35 -8.35
N LEU A 147 3.49 6.32 -8.32
CA LEU A 147 3.50 5.33 -7.25
C LEU A 147 4.43 5.83 -6.13
N LEU A 148 3.88 5.95 -4.92
CA LEU A 148 4.59 6.45 -3.74
C LEU A 148 4.66 5.35 -2.68
N ARG A 149 5.82 5.19 -2.05
CA ARG A 149 6.09 4.22 -0.99
C ARG A 149 6.67 4.91 0.25
N PRO A 150 5.89 5.69 1.01
CA PRO A 150 6.41 6.53 2.08
C PRO A 150 7.12 5.76 3.22
N LEU A 151 6.86 4.46 3.34
CA LEU A 151 7.45 3.60 4.37
C LEU A 151 8.70 2.86 3.90
N LEU A 152 9.16 3.06 2.66
CA LEU A 152 10.15 2.18 2.02
C LEU A 152 11.46 2.04 2.81
N PHE A 153 11.87 3.08 3.53
CA PHE A 153 13.09 3.09 4.35
C PHE A 153 12.82 2.93 5.85
N ILE A 154 11.58 2.62 6.24
CA ILE A 154 11.17 2.40 7.62
C ILE A 154 11.26 0.92 7.95
N SER A 155 11.83 0.60 9.10
CA SER A 155 11.96 -0.77 9.58
C SER A 155 10.63 -1.33 10.11
N LYS A 156 10.50 -2.66 10.11
CA LYS A 156 9.31 -3.33 10.68
C LYS A 156 9.17 -3.09 12.19
N ASP A 157 10.28 -2.90 12.89
CA ASP A 157 10.29 -2.59 14.32
C ASP A 157 9.73 -1.19 14.61
N GLU A 158 10.02 -0.20 13.77
CA GLU A 158 9.43 1.13 13.86
C GLU A 158 7.91 1.10 13.59
N ILE A 159 7.48 0.34 12.59
CA ILE A 159 6.05 0.11 12.29
C ILE A 159 5.35 -0.51 13.50
N SER A 160 5.94 -1.57 14.07
CA SER A 160 5.40 -2.27 15.24
C SER A 160 5.35 -1.36 16.47
N SER A 161 6.38 -0.55 16.69
CA SER A 161 6.45 0.40 17.80
C SER A 161 5.37 1.47 17.68
N PHE A 162 5.15 2.01 16.47
CA PHE A 162 4.11 3.00 16.22
C PHE A 162 2.70 2.45 16.47
N LEU A 163 2.42 1.22 15.99
CA LEU A 163 1.13 0.55 16.24
C LEU A 163 0.87 0.38 17.73
N LYS A 164 1.89 -0.01 18.49
CA LYS A 164 1.80 -0.20 19.94
C LYS A 164 1.63 1.12 20.70
N GLU A 165 2.37 2.16 20.32
CA GLU A 165 2.27 3.48 20.96
C GLU A 165 0.88 4.11 20.78
N LYS A 166 0.27 3.92 19.60
CA LYS A 166 -1.01 4.52 19.23
C LYS A 166 -2.22 3.62 19.50
N ASP A 167 -2.01 2.43 20.05
CA ASP A 167 -3.04 1.41 20.28
C ASP A 167 -3.91 1.15 19.03
N ILE A 168 -3.25 1.01 17.88
CA ILE A 168 -3.92 0.83 16.60
C ILE A 168 -4.22 -0.65 16.38
N PHE A 169 -5.49 -0.97 16.17
CA PHE A 169 -5.93 -2.30 15.76
C PHE A 169 -5.60 -2.58 14.28
N TYR A 170 -5.11 -3.79 13.99
CA TYR A 170 -4.82 -4.29 12.65
C TYR A 170 -5.01 -5.81 12.58
N PHE A 171 -5.14 -6.35 11.36
CA PHE A 171 -5.20 -7.80 11.11
C PHE A 171 -3.83 -8.38 10.73
N HIS A 172 -3.62 -9.67 11.03
CA HIS A 172 -2.41 -10.45 10.73
C HIS A 172 -2.59 -11.38 9.51
#